data_AF-A0AA95M177-F1
#
_entry.id   AF-A0AA95M177-F1
#
_cell.length_a   1.000
_cell.length_b   1.000
_cell.length_c   1.000
_cell.angle_alpha   90.00
_cell.angle_beta   90.00
_cell.angle_gamma   90.00
#
_symmetry.space_group_name_H-M   'P 1'
#
loop_
_entity.id
_entity.type
_entity.pdbx_description
1 polymer ?
#
loop_
_entity_poly.entity_id
_entity_poly.type
_entity_poly.pdbx_seq_one_letter_code
_entity_poly.pdbx_strand_id
1 'polypeptide(L)'
;MKIEIDYSGWKFYDDIVREYGDYYYYDYGVNTVYVDDIIGLSYEGVLSQEKLDRLSKSIKENGYYFKRYQDLHLVLMPNGFYSVCSGGNHRPYLAKKLGIKKIKCAMEILIPKNILTEEQIKKCEDIDPVNTDHPYFRQLCEEYNLLPKQMRVNLNYTL
;
A
#
# COMPACT_ATOMS: atom_id res chain seq x y z
N MET A 1 23.00 -14.13 6.51
CA MET A 1 21.61 -14.29 6.97
C MET A 1 20.76 -14.69 5.78
N LYS A 2 20.36 -15.96 5.74
CA LYS A 2 19.36 -16.48 4.81
C LYS A 2 18.00 -16.16 5.41
N ILE A 3 17.13 -15.49 4.66
CA ILE A 3 15.78 -15.15 5.13
C ILE A 3 14.84 -16.16 4.51
N GLU A 4 14.32 -17.07 5.32
CA GLU A 4 13.34 -18.04 4.85
C GLU A 4 11.99 -17.36 4.62
N ILE A 5 11.28 -17.82 3.59
CA ILE A 5 9.94 -17.33 3.26
C ILE A 5 8.97 -17.91 4.29
N ASP A 6 8.23 -17.03 4.94
CA ASP A 6 7.23 -17.34 5.93
C ASP A 6 6.08 -16.34 5.78
N TYR A 7 4.94 -16.85 5.31
CA TYR A 7 3.73 -16.06 5.09
C TYR A 7 2.92 -15.83 6.37
N SER A 8 3.35 -16.35 7.53
CA SER A 8 2.64 -16.16 8.80
C SER A 8 2.42 -14.68 9.10
N GLY A 9 1.16 -14.31 9.33
CA GLY A 9 0.76 -12.93 9.60
C GLY A 9 0.62 -12.02 8.37
N TRP A 10 0.77 -12.56 7.15
CA TRP A 10 0.41 -11.87 5.92
C TRP A 10 -0.97 -12.31 5.43
N LYS A 11 -1.75 -11.34 4.95
CA LYS A 11 -2.97 -11.60 4.17
C LYS A 11 -2.65 -11.46 2.68
N PHE A 12 -3.58 -11.88 1.83
CA PHE A 12 -3.49 -11.70 0.37
C PHE A 12 -4.50 -10.68 -0.12
N TYR A 13 -4.11 -9.92 -1.14
CA TYR A 13 -4.84 -8.77 -1.63
C TYR A 13 -6.29 -9.10 -1.94
N ASP A 14 -6.51 -10.15 -2.73
CA ASP A 14 -7.84 -10.57 -3.15
C ASP A 14 -8.75 -10.91 -1.97
N ASP A 15 -8.21 -11.49 -0.89
CA ASP A 15 -8.99 -11.79 0.31
C ASP A 15 -9.29 -10.52 1.12
N ILE A 16 -8.37 -9.55 1.15
CA ILE A 16 -8.58 -8.27 1.81
C ILE A 16 -9.64 -7.45 1.07
N VAL A 17 -9.56 -7.36 -0.27
CA VAL A 17 -10.46 -6.49 -1.04
C VAL A 17 -11.85 -7.08 -1.21
N ARG A 18 -12.01 -8.41 -1.12
CA ARG A 18 -13.31 -9.08 -1.19
C ARG A 18 -14.30 -8.57 -0.15
N GLU A 19 -13.82 -8.12 1.01
CA GLU A 19 -14.64 -7.54 2.08
C GLU A 19 -15.35 -6.24 1.66
N TYR A 20 -14.84 -5.55 0.62
CA TYR A 20 -15.37 -4.24 0.17
C TYR A 20 -16.28 -4.32 -1.06
N GLY A 21 -16.40 -5.48 -1.70
CA GLY A 21 -17.21 -5.65 -2.91
C GLY A 21 -16.66 -4.84 -4.10
N ASP A 22 -17.54 -4.16 -4.83
CA ASP A 22 -17.14 -3.25 -5.90
C ASP A 22 -16.53 -1.97 -5.32
N TYR A 23 -15.51 -1.43 -5.98
CA TYR A 23 -14.80 -0.23 -5.52
C TYR A 23 -14.22 0.59 -6.69
N TYR A 24 -13.77 1.80 -6.38
CA TYR A 24 -12.92 2.64 -7.23
C TYR A 24 -11.53 2.80 -6.61
N TYR A 25 -10.54 3.20 -7.41
CA TYR A 25 -9.23 3.65 -6.93
C TYR A 25 -9.04 5.14 -7.13
N TYR A 26 -8.40 5.76 -6.16
CA TYR A 26 -7.84 7.10 -6.27
C TYR A 26 -6.31 7.01 -6.28
N ASP A 27 -5.65 7.45 -7.34
CA ASP A 27 -4.18 7.62 -7.35
C ASP A 27 -3.81 8.80 -6.45
N TYR A 28 -3.28 8.46 -5.27
CA TYR A 28 -2.82 9.43 -4.28
C TYR A 28 -1.38 9.88 -4.54
N GLY A 29 -0.68 9.21 -5.46
CA GLY A 29 0.70 9.43 -5.77
C GLY A 29 1.65 8.79 -4.78
N VAL A 30 2.75 9.48 -4.50
CA VAL A 30 3.91 8.89 -3.82
C VAL A 30 3.92 9.24 -2.34
N ASN A 31 4.00 8.23 -1.47
CA ASN A 31 3.96 8.43 -0.02
C ASN A 31 5.02 7.59 0.72
N THR A 32 5.25 7.93 1.99
CA THR A 32 6.03 7.14 2.94
C THR A 32 5.11 6.54 3.98
N VAL A 33 5.08 5.21 4.08
CA VAL A 33 4.20 4.47 4.99
C VAL A 33 5.00 3.72 6.04
N TYR A 34 4.38 3.41 7.18
CA TYR A 34 4.97 2.50 8.15
C TYR A 34 4.87 1.06 7.67
N VAL A 35 5.95 0.30 7.82
CA VAL A 35 5.99 -1.12 7.41
C VAL A 35 5.01 -1.97 8.22
N ASP A 36 4.79 -1.60 9.49
CA ASP A 36 3.86 -2.31 10.38
C ASP A 36 2.39 -2.14 9.96
N ASP A 37 2.05 -1.10 9.19
CA ASP A 37 0.71 -0.88 8.66
C ASP A 37 0.47 -1.67 7.35
N ILE A 38 1.50 -2.30 6.77
CA ILE A 38 1.39 -3.13 5.57
C ILE A 38 1.10 -4.57 5.99
N ILE A 39 -0.12 -5.01 5.75
CA ILE A 39 -0.64 -6.32 6.19
C ILE A 39 -0.78 -7.33 5.06
N GLY A 40 -0.76 -6.87 3.81
CA GLY A 40 -1.10 -7.68 2.65
C GLY A 40 -0.03 -7.75 1.57
N LEU A 41 0.10 -8.93 0.98
CA LEU A 41 0.83 -9.18 -0.27
C LEU A 41 -0.17 -9.42 -1.40
N SER A 42 0.26 -9.31 -2.65
CA SER A 42 -0.64 -9.48 -3.81
C SER A 42 -1.27 -10.87 -3.88
N TYR A 43 -0.50 -11.96 -3.80
CA TYR A 43 -1.02 -13.33 -3.85
C TYR A 43 -0.10 -14.36 -3.14
N GLU A 44 -0.63 -15.55 -2.88
CA GLU A 44 0.12 -16.65 -2.27
C GLU A 44 1.23 -17.16 -3.20
N GLY A 45 2.43 -17.42 -2.67
CA GLY A 45 3.56 -17.86 -3.50
C GLY A 45 4.23 -16.74 -4.32
N VAL A 46 3.83 -15.47 -4.15
CA VAL A 46 4.45 -14.32 -4.84
C VAL A 46 5.94 -14.10 -4.49
N LEU A 47 6.39 -14.61 -3.35
CA LEU A 47 7.75 -14.46 -2.87
C LEU A 47 8.64 -15.54 -3.49
N SER A 48 9.89 -15.17 -3.76
CA SER A 48 10.89 -16.10 -4.27
C SER A 48 12.21 -15.85 -3.58
N GLN A 49 12.89 -16.93 -3.21
CA GLN A 49 14.12 -16.86 -2.43
C GLN A 49 15.21 -16.10 -3.20
N GLU A 50 15.33 -16.35 -4.50
CA GLU A 50 16.30 -15.66 -5.37
C GLU A 50 16.13 -14.13 -5.32
N LYS A 51 14.89 -13.63 -5.42
CA LYS A 51 14.62 -12.20 -5.35
C LYS A 51 14.88 -11.63 -3.95
N LEU A 52 14.52 -12.36 -2.90
CA LEU A 52 14.82 -11.96 -1.52
C LEU A 52 16.33 -11.87 -1.28
N ASP A 53 17.10 -12.85 -1.74
CA ASP A 53 18.55 -12.88 -1.57
C ASP A 53 19.22 -11.74 -2.32
N ARG A 54 18.82 -11.50 -3.57
CA ARG A 54 19.30 -10.37 -4.38
C ARG A 54 18.96 -9.02 -3.74
N LEU A 55 17.72 -8.85 -3.28
CA LEU A 55 17.29 -7.60 -2.64
C LEU A 55 17.97 -7.39 -1.28
N SER A 56 18.13 -8.45 -0.48
CA SER A 56 18.86 -8.41 0.80
C SER A 56 20.31 -8.02 0.61
N LYS A 57 20.99 -8.58 -0.41
CA LYS A 57 22.35 -8.20 -0.78
C LYS A 57 22.43 -6.73 -1.17
N SER A 58 21.53 -6.29 -2.05
CA SER A 58 21.47 -4.88 -2.49
C SER A 58 21.25 -3.92 -1.31
N ILE A 59 20.36 -4.26 -0.36
CA ILE A 59 20.10 -3.44 0.83
C ILE A 59 21.32 -3.39 1.75
N LYS A 60 22.07 -4.47 1.89
CA LYS A 60 23.31 -4.47 2.70
C LYS A 60 24.40 -3.62 2.07
N GLU A 61 24.55 -3.68 0.76
CA GLU A 61 25.59 -2.96 0.03
C GLU A 61 25.28 -1.47 -0.12
N ASN A 62 24.01 -1.12 -0.33
CA ASN A 62 23.63 0.23 -0.71
C ASN A 62 22.76 0.92 0.35
N GLY A 63 22.30 0.23 1.39
CA GLY A 63 21.16 0.65 2.18
C GLY A 63 19.82 0.38 1.47
N TYR A 64 18.70 0.67 2.12
CA TYR A 64 17.34 0.41 1.60
C TYR A 64 16.93 1.42 0.50
N TYR A 65 17.81 1.68 -0.46
CA TYR A 65 17.78 2.89 -1.27
C TYR A 65 16.42 3.14 -1.94
N PHE A 66 15.78 4.21 -1.46
CA PHE A 66 14.46 4.72 -1.83
C PHE A 66 14.36 5.27 -3.26
N LYS A 67 15.26 4.91 -4.19
CA LYS A 67 15.27 5.43 -5.57
C LYS A 67 14.27 4.72 -6.49
N ARG A 68 13.94 3.45 -6.22
CA ARG A 68 12.99 2.64 -6.99
C ARG A 68 11.67 2.43 -6.24
N TYR A 69 11.15 3.49 -5.63
CA TYR A 69 9.88 3.44 -4.88
C TYR A 69 8.67 3.15 -5.77
N GLN A 70 8.77 3.47 -7.06
CA GLN A 70 7.75 3.20 -8.07
C GLN A 70 7.51 1.69 -8.27
N ASP A 71 8.48 0.84 -7.93
CA ASP A 71 8.32 -0.61 -8.02
C ASP A 71 7.45 -1.21 -6.89
N LEU A 72 7.08 -0.39 -5.90
CA LEU A 72 6.18 -0.78 -4.82
C LEU A 72 4.87 -0.03 -4.96
N HIS A 73 3.82 -0.77 -5.30
CA HIS A 73 2.47 -0.27 -5.41
C HIS A 73 1.65 -0.77 -4.22
N LEU A 74 1.24 0.15 -3.35
CA LEU A 74 0.36 -0.13 -2.22
C LEU A 74 -1.03 0.45 -2.46
N VAL A 75 -2.04 -0.24 -1.93
CA VAL A 75 -3.40 0.29 -1.82
C VAL A 75 -3.71 0.48 -0.34
N LEU A 76 -4.18 1.68 0.02
CA LEU A 76 -4.74 1.99 1.32
C LEU A 76 -6.19 1.49 1.37
N MET A 77 -6.46 0.61 2.32
CA MET A 77 -7.80 0.08 2.58
C MET A 77 -8.59 1.03 3.49
N PRO A 78 -9.94 1.00 3.43
CA PRO A 78 -10.80 1.80 4.32
C PRO A 78 -10.54 1.60 5.81
N ASN A 79 -10.02 0.45 6.23
CA ASN A 79 -9.65 0.18 7.61
C ASN A 79 -8.33 0.85 8.06
N GLY A 80 -7.63 1.54 7.15
CA GLY A 80 -6.39 2.27 7.40
C GLY A 80 -5.11 1.46 7.24
N PHE A 81 -5.20 0.19 6.83
CA PHE A 81 -4.03 -0.66 6.54
C PHE A 81 -3.72 -0.71 5.05
N TYR A 82 -2.50 -1.13 4.71
CA TYR A 82 -2.02 -1.23 3.34
C TYR A 82 -1.87 -2.66 2.87
N SER A 83 -2.10 -2.89 1.58
CA SER A 83 -1.73 -4.12 0.90
C SER A 83 -0.98 -3.83 -0.40
N VAL A 84 -0.05 -4.70 -0.76
CA VAL A 84 0.50 -4.72 -2.12
C VAL A 84 -0.59 -5.25 -3.06
N CYS A 85 -0.95 -4.49 -4.09
CA CYS A 85 -1.95 -4.92 -5.08
C CYS A 85 -1.33 -5.65 -6.29
N SER A 86 -0.08 -5.32 -6.63
CA SER A 86 0.58 -5.86 -7.83
C SER A 86 2.09 -6.05 -7.60
N GLY A 87 2.87 -4.99 -7.84
CA GLY A 87 4.32 -4.99 -7.81
C GLY A 87 4.92 -4.68 -6.44
N GLY A 88 6.05 -5.33 -6.15
CA GLY A 88 6.93 -4.93 -5.06
C GLY A 88 6.87 -5.77 -3.79
N ASN A 89 6.13 -6.89 -3.76
CA ASN A 89 5.89 -7.78 -2.60
C ASN A 89 7.12 -8.06 -1.71
N HIS A 90 8.28 -8.35 -2.32
CA HIS A 90 9.52 -8.66 -1.60
C HIS A 90 10.02 -7.51 -0.72
N ARG A 91 9.70 -6.26 -1.08
CA ARG A 91 10.16 -5.06 -0.37
C ARG A 91 9.54 -4.93 1.02
N PRO A 92 8.21 -4.83 1.21
CA PRO A 92 7.61 -4.77 2.54
C PRO A 92 7.91 -6.04 3.35
N TYR A 93 7.93 -7.21 2.72
CA TYR A 93 8.33 -8.46 3.37
C TYR A 93 9.71 -8.36 4.02
N LEU A 94 10.70 -7.97 3.21
CA LEU A 94 12.09 -7.86 3.65
C LEU A 94 12.29 -6.69 4.62
N ALA A 95 11.62 -5.57 4.41
CA ALA A 95 11.66 -4.42 5.31
C ALA A 95 11.22 -4.81 6.73
N LYS A 96 10.14 -5.59 6.84
CA LYS A 96 9.64 -6.12 8.12
C LYS A 96 10.68 -7.00 8.81
N LYS A 97 11.28 -7.95 8.07
CA LYS A 97 12.34 -8.85 8.61
C LYS A 97 13.62 -8.10 9.01
N LEU A 98 13.92 -6.96 8.37
CA LEU A 98 15.09 -6.14 8.68
C LEU A 98 14.82 -5.02 9.70
N GLY A 99 13.60 -4.94 10.25
CA GLY A 99 13.24 -3.91 11.23
C GLY A 99 13.17 -2.48 10.67
N ILE A 100 13.06 -2.34 9.34
CA ILE A 100 12.92 -1.05 8.67
C ILE A 100 11.54 -0.48 8.99
N LYS A 101 11.50 0.75 9.51
CA LYS A 101 10.25 1.34 10.01
C LYS A 101 9.36 1.93 8.93
N LYS A 102 9.95 2.52 7.90
CA LYS A 102 9.24 3.28 6.87
C LYS A 102 9.77 2.96 5.49
N ILE A 103 8.87 2.88 4.51
CA ILE A 103 9.19 2.67 3.10
C ILE A 103 8.42 3.64 2.22
N LYS A 104 9.02 4.05 1.09
CA LYS A 104 8.38 4.91 0.08
C LYS A 104 7.73 4.04 -1.00
N CYS A 105 6.53 4.40 -1.44
CA CYS A 105 5.73 3.66 -2.41
C CYS A 105 4.92 4.59 -3.33
N ALA A 106 4.47 4.07 -4.47
CA ALA A 106 3.28 4.58 -5.14
C ALA A 106 2.05 4.05 -4.39
N MET A 107 1.02 4.87 -4.27
CA MET A 107 -0.13 4.57 -3.43
C MET A 107 -1.44 4.96 -4.08
N GLU A 108 -2.35 4.00 -4.12
CA GLU A 108 -3.77 4.23 -4.41
C GLU A 108 -4.60 4.12 -3.13
N ILE A 109 -5.79 4.71 -3.12
CA ILE A 109 -6.79 4.57 -2.06
C ILE A 109 -8.00 3.84 -2.62
N LEU A 110 -8.44 2.80 -1.93
CA LEU A 110 -9.65 2.06 -2.27
C LEU A 110 -10.88 2.79 -1.73
N ILE A 111 -11.83 3.09 -2.61
CA ILE A 111 -13.13 3.71 -2.28
C ILE A 111 -14.24 2.68 -2.55
N PRO A 112 -14.81 2.04 -1.51
CA PRO A 112 -15.88 1.06 -1.70
C PRO A 112 -17.12 1.71 -2.32
N LYS A 113 -17.78 1.05 -3.28
CA LYS A 113 -19.05 1.57 -3.83
C LYS A 113 -20.18 1.52 -2.82
N ASN A 114 -20.16 0.57 -1.89
CA ASN A 114 -21.22 0.37 -0.91
C ASN A 114 -21.36 1.49 0.13
N ILE A 115 -20.38 2.40 0.22
CA ILE A 115 -20.47 3.60 1.08
C ILE A 115 -20.95 4.83 0.31
N LEU A 116 -21.02 4.77 -1.01
CA LEU A 116 -21.35 5.91 -1.87
C LEU A 116 -22.86 6.01 -2.12
N THR A 117 -23.35 7.23 -2.34
CA THR A 117 -24.70 7.46 -2.86
C THR A 117 -24.77 7.18 -4.37
N GLU A 118 -25.98 6.94 -4.90
CA GLU A 118 -26.19 6.75 -6.35
C GLU A 118 -25.67 7.93 -7.19
N GLU A 119 -25.82 9.17 -6.69
CA GLU A 119 -25.29 10.37 -7.35
C GLU A 119 -23.75 10.37 -7.38
N GLN A 120 -23.11 9.94 -6.29
CA GLN A 120 -21.65 9.84 -6.22
C GLN A 120 -21.13 8.74 -7.16
N ILE A 121 -21.79 7.58 -7.20
CA ILE A 121 -21.46 6.49 -8.13
C ILE A 121 -21.54 6.97 -9.58
N LYS A 122 -22.64 7.63 -9.96
CA LYS A 122 -22.80 8.17 -11.31
C LYS A 122 -21.68 9.15 -11.67
N LYS A 123 -21.33 10.06 -10.75
CA LYS A 123 -20.20 10.98 -10.97
C LYS A 123 -18.86 10.26 -11.12
N CYS A 124 -18.64 9.17 -10.39
CA CYS A 124 -17.45 8.33 -10.58
C CYS A 124 -17.43 7.64 -11.95
N GLU A 125 -18.58 7.20 -12.45
CA GLU A 125 -18.71 6.54 -13.76
C GLU A 125 -18.59 7.51 -14.95
N ASP A 126 -18.91 8.79 -14.74
CA ASP A 126 -18.72 9.86 -15.72
C ASP A 126 -17.23 10.28 -15.85
N ILE A 127 -16.36 9.88 -14.91
CA ILE A 127 -14.91 10.12 -14.96
C ILE A 127 -14.22 9.00 -15.74
N ASP A 128 -13.30 9.35 -16.63
CA ASP A 128 -12.49 8.37 -17.36
C ASP A 128 -11.79 7.41 -16.37
N PRO A 129 -11.94 6.08 -16.50
CA PRO A 129 -11.36 5.11 -15.58
C PRO A 129 -9.83 5.16 -15.50
N VAL A 130 -9.13 5.80 -16.46
CA VAL A 130 -7.67 6.02 -16.36
C VAL A 130 -7.29 7.27 -15.58
N ASN A 131 -8.24 8.18 -15.33
CA ASN A 131 -8.05 9.43 -14.61
C ASN A 131 -8.32 9.24 -13.11
N THR A 132 -7.58 8.31 -12.52
CA THR A 132 -7.73 7.95 -11.11
C THR A 132 -7.16 9.02 -10.17
N ASP A 133 -6.49 10.07 -10.65
CA ASP A 133 -6.04 11.23 -9.85
C ASP A 133 -7.06 12.40 -9.84
N HIS A 134 -8.25 12.20 -10.42
CA HIS A 134 -9.27 13.24 -10.53
C HIS A 134 -9.68 13.85 -9.16
N PRO A 135 -9.85 15.18 -9.04
CA PRO A 135 -10.14 15.86 -7.76
C PRO A 135 -11.39 15.36 -7.03
N TYR A 136 -12.36 14.83 -7.77
CA TYR A 136 -13.58 14.28 -7.19
C TYR A 136 -13.31 13.06 -6.29
N PHE A 137 -12.39 12.18 -6.68
CA PHE A 137 -12.01 11.03 -5.85
C PHE A 137 -11.34 11.48 -4.55
N ARG A 138 -10.56 12.57 -4.60
CA ARG A 138 -10.01 13.20 -3.38
C ARG A 138 -11.11 13.71 -2.46
N GLN A 139 -12.13 14.39 -3.00
CA GLN A 139 -13.26 14.88 -2.21
C GLN A 139 -13.99 13.73 -1.52
N LEU A 140 -14.23 12.61 -2.21
CA LEU A 140 -14.80 11.41 -1.60
C LEU A 140 -13.89 10.86 -0.49
N CYS A 141 -12.57 10.80 -0.71
CA CYS A 141 -11.65 10.35 0.32
C CYS A 141 -11.66 11.25 1.57
N GLU A 142 -11.85 12.56 1.40
CA GLU A 142 -11.98 13.51 2.50
C GLU A 142 -13.33 13.33 3.24
N GLU A 143 -14.43 13.23 2.50
CA GLU A 143 -15.79 13.03 3.02
C GLU A 143 -15.92 11.75 3.85
N TYR A 144 -15.36 10.65 3.35
CA TYR A 144 -15.41 9.33 3.99
C TYR A 144 -14.20 9.01 4.88
N ASN A 145 -13.33 10.00 5.13
CA ASN A 145 -12.14 9.86 5.98
C ASN A 145 -11.24 8.66 5.57
N LEU A 146 -11.05 8.48 4.26
CA LEU A 146 -10.23 7.43 3.65
C LEU A 146 -8.78 7.85 3.41
N LEU A 147 -8.47 9.14 3.64
CA LEU A 147 -7.11 9.64 3.50
C LEU A 147 -6.14 8.97 4.48
N PRO A 148 -4.85 8.80 4.11
CA PRO A 148 -3.85 8.28 5.01
C PRO A 148 -3.83 9.08 6.31
N LYS A 149 -3.85 8.39 7.45
CA LYS A 149 -3.69 9.06 8.74
C LYS A 149 -2.39 9.85 8.70
N GLN A 150 -2.48 11.17 8.96
CA GLN A 150 -1.28 12.01 9.05
C GLN A 150 -0.31 11.33 10.01
N MET A 151 0.93 11.18 9.56
CA MET A 151 1.99 10.55 10.34
C MET A 151 1.96 11.17 11.73
N ARG A 152 1.74 10.36 12.78
CA ARG A 152 2.00 10.80 14.15
C ARG A 152 3.47 11.20 14.18
N VAL A 153 3.73 12.50 14.08
CA VAL A 153 5.01 13.05 14.48
C VAL A 153 5.01 12.83 15.98
N ASN A 154 5.69 11.77 16.43
CA ASN A 154 6.13 11.73 17.82
C ASN A 154 7.10 12.90 17.97
N LEU A 155 6.56 14.07 18.32
CA LEU A 155 7.30 15.18 18.89
C LEU A 155 7.74 14.75 20.30
N ASN A 156 8.67 13.81 20.36
CA ASN A 156 9.44 13.48 21.55
C ASN A 156 10.87 13.18 21.11
N TYR A 157 11.51 14.20 20.51
CA TYR A 157 12.94 14.35 20.66
C TYR A 157 13.15 15.36 21.78
N THR A 158 13.21 14.87 23.01
CA THR A 158 13.88 15.58 24.09
C THR A 158 15.32 15.09 24.08
N LEU A 159 16.21 15.99 23.64
CA LEU A 159 17.67 16.08 23.79
C LEU A 159 18.50 14.77 23.77
#